data_AF-A0A956KAB5-F1
#
_entry.id   AF-A0A956KAB5-F1
#
_cell.length_a   1.000
_cell.length_b   1.000
_cell.length_c   1.000
_cell.angle_alpha   90.00
_cell.angle_beta   90.00
_cell.angle_gamma   90.00
#
_symmetry.space_group_name_H-M   'P 1'
#
loop_
_entity.id
_entity.type
_entity.pdbx_description
1 polymer ?
#
loop_
_entity_poly.entity_id
_entity_poly.type
_entity_poly.pdbx_seq_one_letter_code
_entity_poly.pdbx_strand_id
1 'polypeptide(L)'
;LLQALRQLVRQVLAEPEDGVARWRARLLEVVGHSGELLNDVIPELRHLIGPQPPAQQLPASEAQNRLLLLLVGFTRVFASEQHPLVVFLDDLQWADVATLRMLQLLSQDSASRHLLIIGSYRDNEVTPAHPLNLTIEQLRQGGARVSELRLSPLSLAHVTELIADALHMSADEVATLAEPVFARTRGNPF
;
A
#
# COMPACT_ATOMS: atom_id res chain seq x y z
N LEU A 1 2.90 -4.32 -1.66
CA LEU A 1 2.10 -4.56 -0.43
C LEU A 1 2.90 -5.20 0.71
N LEU A 2 3.57 -6.35 0.50
CA LEU A 2 4.38 -6.99 1.56
C LEU A 2 5.41 -6.04 2.19
N GLN A 3 6.07 -5.19 1.40
CA GLN A 3 6.99 -4.17 1.92
C GLN A 3 6.31 -3.20 2.91
N ALA A 4 5.08 -2.75 2.62
CA ALA A 4 4.32 -1.89 3.51
C ALA A 4 3.96 -2.61 4.82
N LEU A 5 3.58 -3.89 4.76
CA LEU A 5 3.30 -4.70 5.95
C LEU A 5 4.56 -4.94 6.78
N ARG A 6 5.71 -5.16 6.15
CA ARG A 6 7.02 -5.27 6.85
C ARG A 6 7.38 -3.96 7.54
N GLN A 7 7.18 -2.82 6.87
CA GLN A 7 7.39 -1.51 7.49
C GLN A 7 6.46 -1.29 8.69
N LEU A 8 5.20 -1.68 8.58
CA LEU A 8 4.24 -1.61 9.68
C LEU A 8 4.70 -2.44 10.90
N VAL A 9 5.20 -3.66 10.70
CA VAL A 9 5.76 -4.46 11.81
C VAL A 9 6.97 -3.77 12.45
N ARG A 10 7.85 -3.15 11.67
CA ARG A 10 9.00 -2.41 12.23
C ARG A 10 8.57 -1.21 13.05
N GLN A 11 7.52 -0.50 12.65
CA GLN A 11 6.95 0.60 13.43
C GLN A 11 6.40 0.10 14.76
N VAL A 12 5.64 -1.01 14.73
CA VAL A 12 5.11 -1.64 15.95
C VAL A 12 6.21 -2.07 16.90
N LEU A 13 7.31 -2.65 16.38
CA LEU A 13 8.46 -3.05 17.19
C LEU A 13 9.22 -1.87 17.82
N ALA A 14 9.03 -0.65 17.32
CA ALA A 14 9.60 0.57 17.89
C ALA A 14 8.71 1.21 18.97
N GLU A 15 7.51 0.68 19.22
CA GLU A 15 6.65 1.13 20.30
C GLU A 15 7.20 0.74 21.68
N PRO A 16 6.74 1.40 22.77
CA PRO A 16 7.00 0.93 24.13
C PRO A 16 6.53 -0.51 24.35
N GLU A 17 7.13 -1.19 25.34
CA GLU A 17 6.90 -2.61 25.61
C GLU A 17 5.40 -2.95 25.78
N ASP A 18 4.64 -2.09 26.45
CA ASP A 18 3.18 -2.26 26.60
C ASP A 18 2.43 -2.23 25.25
N GLY A 19 2.88 -1.39 24.31
CA GLY A 19 2.33 -1.32 22.95
C GLY A 19 2.62 -2.59 22.17
N VAL A 20 3.89 -3.00 22.16
CA VAL A 20 4.35 -4.26 21.55
C VAL A 20 3.58 -5.46 22.10
N ALA A 21 3.39 -5.53 23.43
CA ALA A 21 2.65 -6.62 24.07
C ALA A 21 1.17 -6.67 23.64
N ARG A 22 0.51 -5.51 23.52
CA ARG A 22 -0.87 -5.43 23.01
C ARG A 22 -0.97 -5.94 21.57
N TRP A 23 -0.06 -5.50 20.69
CA TRP A 23 -0.05 -5.95 19.29
C TRP A 23 0.24 -7.44 19.17
N ARG A 24 1.22 -7.95 19.93
CA ARG A 24 1.54 -9.38 20.00
C ARG A 24 0.31 -10.20 20.36
N ALA A 25 -0.43 -9.82 21.40
CA ALA A 25 -1.63 -10.54 21.84
C ALA A 25 -2.69 -10.60 20.74
N ARG A 26 -3.00 -9.46 20.11
CA ARG A 26 -3.99 -9.38 19.02
C ARG A 26 -3.57 -10.17 17.79
N LEU A 27 -2.28 -10.14 17.45
CA LEU A 27 -1.75 -10.90 16.32
C LEU A 27 -1.82 -12.40 16.58
N LEU A 28 -1.40 -12.88 17.75
CA LEU A 28 -1.45 -14.30 18.10
C LEU A 28 -2.87 -14.87 18.00
N GLU A 29 -3.88 -14.11 18.37
CA GLU A 29 -5.29 -14.50 18.21
C GLU A 29 -5.69 -14.70 16.74
N VAL A 30 -5.22 -13.83 15.85
CA VAL A 30 -5.57 -13.87 14.41
C VAL A 30 -4.77 -14.89 13.63
N VAL A 31 -3.46 -15.02 13.90
CA VAL A 31 -2.58 -15.91 13.14
C VAL A 31 -2.78 -17.38 13.50
N GLY A 32 -3.24 -17.66 14.74
CA GLY A 32 -3.49 -19.01 15.23
C GLY A 32 -2.32 -19.96 14.95
N HIS A 33 -2.63 -21.14 14.41
CA HIS A 33 -1.63 -22.16 14.05
C HIS A 33 -0.95 -21.94 12.69
N SER A 34 -1.19 -20.79 12.04
CA SER A 34 -0.64 -20.50 10.70
C SER A 34 0.34 -19.32 10.72
N GLY A 35 0.80 -18.89 11.90
CA GLY A 35 1.73 -17.76 12.04
C GLY A 35 3.07 -17.97 11.32
N GLU A 36 3.52 -19.21 11.11
CA GLU A 36 4.80 -19.44 10.40
C GLU A 36 4.73 -19.03 8.93
N LEU A 37 3.55 -19.17 8.28
CA LEU A 37 3.36 -18.67 6.91
C LEU A 37 3.56 -17.16 6.81
N LEU A 38 3.20 -16.41 7.85
CA LEU A 38 3.43 -14.97 7.90
C LEU A 38 4.89 -14.64 8.23
N ASN A 39 5.54 -15.41 9.11
CA ASN A 39 6.97 -15.25 9.37
C ASN A 39 7.81 -15.45 8.11
N ASP A 40 7.41 -16.36 7.21
CA ASP A 40 8.12 -16.61 5.95
C ASP A 40 8.10 -15.38 5.00
N VAL A 41 6.97 -14.65 4.96
CA VAL A 41 6.81 -13.47 4.07
C VAL A 41 7.09 -12.13 4.75
N ILE A 42 7.00 -12.07 6.07
CA ILE A 42 7.29 -10.91 6.93
C ILE A 42 8.24 -11.39 8.04
N PRO A 43 9.54 -11.56 7.76
CA PRO A 43 10.50 -12.10 8.74
C PRO A 43 10.59 -11.30 10.03
N GLU A 44 10.36 -9.98 9.96
CA GLU A 44 10.34 -9.10 11.13
C GLU A 44 9.26 -9.48 12.15
N LEU A 45 8.18 -10.13 11.71
CA LEU A 45 7.09 -10.57 12.55
C LEU A 45 7.55 -11.59 13.61
N ARG A 46 8.61 -12.35 13.33
CA ARG A 46 9.18 -13.32 14.27
C ARG A 46 9.70 -12.65 15.55
N HIS A 47 10.14 -11.39 15.48
CA HIS A 47 10.52 -10.63 16.67
C HIS A 47 9.31 -10.18 17.51
N LEU A 48 8.13 -10.08 16.88
CA LEU A 48 6.91 -9.65 17.52
C LEU A 48 6.12 -10.82 18.11
N ILE A 49 5.89 -11.90 17.36
CA ILE A 49 5.07 -13.05 17.83
C ILE A 49 5.90 -14.28 18.22
N GLY A 50 7.22 -14.25 18.03
CA GLY A 50 8.10 -15.39 18.29
C GLY A 50 8.04 -16.47 17.20
N PRO A 51 8.80 -17.57 17.38
CA PRO A 51 8.71 -18.74 16.49
C PRO A 51 7.32 -19.36 16.56
N GLN A 52 6.79 -19.79 15.43
CA GLN A 52 5.45 -20.37 15.33
C GLN A 52 5.54 -21.86 14.96
N PRO A 53 4.51 -22.67 15.28
CA PRO A 53 4.46 -24.06 14.82
C PRO A 53 4.56 -24.14 13.29
N PRO A 54 5.22 -25.19 12.75
CA PRO A 54 5.36 -25.34 11.30
C PRO A 54 3.98 -25.39 10.65
N ALA A 55 3.84 -24.69 9.53
CA ALA A 55 2.59 -24.67 8.78
C ALA A 55 2.23 -26.07 8.30
N GLN A 56 0.94 -26.38 8.31
CA GLN A 56 0.42 -27.61 7.71
C GLN A 56 0.78 -27.66 6.22
N GLN A 57 1.31 -28.80 5.77
CA GLN A 57 1.55 -29.01 4.34
C GLN A 57 0.22 -29.12 3.61
N LEU A 58 -0.02 -28.16 2.71
CA LEU A 58 -1.21 -28.09 1.85
C LEU A 58 -0.77 -28.09 0.38
N PRO A 59 -1.67 -28.45 -0.55
CA PRO A 59 -1.47 -28.18 -1.96
C PRO A 59 -1.15 -26.70 -2.20
N ALA A 60 -0.32 -26.40 -3.21
CA ALA A 60 0.21 -25.05 -3.44
C ALA A 60 -0.90 -23.97 -3.54
N SER A 61 -2.01 -24.29 -4.21
CA SER A 61 -3.16 -23.38 -4.36
C SER A 61 -3.86 -23.07 -3.04
N GLU A 62 -4.03 -24.08 -2.18
CA GLU A 62 -4.63 -23.91 -0.85
C GLU A 62 -3.70 -23.15 0.09
N ALA A 63 -2.40 -23.42 0.05
CA ALA A 63 -1.39 -22.69 0.81
C ALA A 63 -1.40 -21.20 0.44
N GLN A 64 -1.49 -20.87 -0.86
CA GLN A 64 -1.54 -19.49 -1.34
C GLN A 64 -2.83 -18.78 -0.90
N ASN A 65 -3.99 -19.45 -1.00
CA ASN A 65 -5.26 -18.90 -0.52
C ASN A 65 -5.25 -18.67 1.00
N ARG A 66 -4.71 -19.62 1.77
CA ARG A 66 -4.55 -19.48 3.23
C ARG A 66 -3.64 -18.31 3.57
N LEU A 67 -2.50 -18.15 2.88
CA LEU A 67 -1.61 -17.01 3.09
C LEU A 67 -2.30 -15.67 2.80
N LEU A 68 -3.06 -15.56 1.70
CA LEU A 68 -3.81 -14.34 1.38
C LEU A 68 -4.83 -13.98 2.47
N LEU A 69 -5.61 -14.95 2.95
CA LEU A 69 -6.57 -14.73 4.04
C LEU A 69 -5.87 -14.34 5.35
N LEU A 70 -4.71 -14.92 5.65
CA LEU A 70 -3.90 -14.55 6.82
C LEU A 70 -3.37 -13.12 6.69
N LEU A 71 -2.92 -12.70 5.51
CA LEU A 71 -2.47 -11.33 5.28
C LEU A 71 -3.61 -10.32 5.42
N VAL A 72 -4.83 -10.67 4.98
CA VAL A 72 -6.05 -9.87 5.22
C VAL A 72 -6.33 -9.75 6.72
N GLY A 73 -6.38 -10.88 7.44
CA GLY A 73 -6.59 -10.88 8.88
C GLY A 73 -5.51 -10.11 9.65
N PHE A 74 -4.25 -10.29 9.27
CA PHE A 74 -3.10 -9.55 9.79
C PHE A 74 -3.27 -8.04 9.60
N THR A 75 -3.62 -7.61 8.39
CA THR A 75 -3.82 -6.17 8.09
C THR A 75 -4.96 -5.60 8.93
N ARG A 76 -6.05 -6.36 9.10
CA ARG A 76 -7.20 -5.99 9.92
C ARG A 76 -6.85 -5.73 11.38
N VAL A 77 -5.87 -6.44 11.95
CA VAL A 77 -5.44 -6.19 13.34
C VAL A 77 -5.05 -4.72 13.52
N PHE A 78 -4.39 -4.13 12.53
CA PHE A 78 -3.92 -2.75 12.57
C PHE A 78 -4.94 -1.73 12.06
N ALA A 79 -6.08 -2.14 11.52
CA ALA A 79 -7.10 -1.25 10.96
C ALA A 79 -8.34 -1.19 11.87
N SER A 80 -8.22 -0.48 13.00
CA SER A 80 -9.28 -0.36 14.02
C SER A 80 -9.74 1.09 14.19
N GLU A 81 -10.87 1.31 14.87
CA GLU A 81 -11.38 2.67 15.13
C GLU A 81 -10.38 3.52 15.92
N GLN A 82 -9.73 2.92 16.92
CA GLN A 82 -8.73 3.59 17.75
C GLN A 82 -7.39 3.76 17.03
N HIS A 83 -7.19 3.04 15.93
CA HIS A 83 -5.95 3.06 15.14
C HIS A 83 -6.28 2.80 13.67
N PRO A 84 -6.76 3.83 12.94
CA PRO A 84 -7.04 3.69 11.51
C PRO A 84 -5.73 3.54 10.74
N LEU A 85 -5.73 2.69 9.72
CA LEU A 85 -4.56 2.38 8.93
C LEU A 85 -4.68 3.00 7.53
N VAL A 86 -3.64 3.71 7.10
CA VAL A 86 -3.47 4.15 5.71
C VAL A 86 -2.30 3.39 5.11
N VAL A 87 -2.53 2.75 3.96
CA VAL A 87 -1.49 2.04 3.21
C VAL A 87 -1.33 2.72 1.85
N PHE A 88 -0.15 3.27 1.60
CA PHE A 88 0.23 3.78 0.28
C PHE A 88 0.97 2.69 -0.51
N LEU A 89 0.54 2.45 -1.74
CA LEU A 89 1.13 1.49 -2.67
C LEU A 89 1.52 2.23 -3.96
N ASP A 90 2.82 2.28 -4.23
CA ASP A 90 3.34 2.89 -5.45
C ASP A 90 3.43 1.87 -6.59
N ASP A 91 3.48 2.38 -7.83
CA ASP A 91 3.63 1.62 -9.07
C ASP A 91 2.68 0.40 -9.21
N LEU A 92 1.39 0.59 -8.93
CA LEU A 92 0.41 -0.49 -9.01
C LEU A 92 0.26 -1.12 -10.41
N GLN A 93 0.72 -0.45 -11.48
CA GLN A 93 0.79 -1.05 -12.81
C GLN A 93 1.67 -2.31 -12.86
N TRP A 94 2.60 -2.47 -11.91
CA TRP A 94 3.46 -3.66 -11.81
C TRP A 94 3.06 -4.60 -10.66
N ALA A 95 1.89 -4.39 -10.05
CA ALA A 95 1.40 -5.26 -8.99
C ALA A 95 1.15 -6.68 -9.51
N ASP A 96 1.61 -7.67 -8.72
CA ASP A 96 1.35 -9.07 -9.01
C ASP A 96 -0.12 -9.46 -8.73
N VAL A 97 -0.52 -10.61 -9.28
CA VAL A 97 -1.89 -11.13 -9.13
C VAL A 97 -2.26 -11.34 -7.66
N ALA A 98 -1.30 -11.75 -6.82
CA ALA A 98 -1.53 -11.96 -5.39
C ALA A 98 -1.85 -10.64 -4.66
N THR A 99 -1.13 -9.57 -4.95
CA THR A 99 -1.39 -8.22 -4.41
C THR A 99 -2.77 -7.74 -4.82
N LEU A 100 -3.10 -7.82 -6.12
CA LEU A 100 -4.41 -7.41 -6.62
C LEU A 100 -5.54 -8.22 -5.97
N ARG A 101 -5.36 -9.54 -5.82
CA ARG A 101 -6.33 -10.40 -5.13
C ARG A 101 -6.49 -10.02 -3.66
N MET A 102 -5.41 -9.66 -2.98
CA MET A 102 -5.48 -9.18 -1.60
C MET A 102 -6.27 -7.88 -1.48
N LEU A 103 -6.11 -6.93 -2.42
CA LEU A 103 -6.91 -5.69 -2.44
C LEU A 103 -8.41 -6.00 -2.59
N GLN A 104 -8.77 -6.96 -3.44
CA GLN A 104 -10.15 -7.41 -3.59
C GLN A 104 -10.71 -7.97 -2.27
N LEU A 105 -9.95 -8.86 -1.62
CA LEU A 105 -10.38 -9.47 -0.36
C LEU A 105 -10.53 -8.44 0.77
N LEU A 106 -9.59 -7.49 0.89
CA LEU A 106 -9.67 -6.40 1.86
C LEU A 106 -10.91 -5.51 1.64
N SER A 107 -11.27 -5.25 0.39
CA SER A 107 -12.44 -4.43 0.06
C SER A 107 -13.77 -5.10 0.39
N GLN A 108 -13.81 -6.43 0.33
CA GLN A 108 -15.00 -7.24 0.61
C GLN A 108 -15.15 -7.53 2.11
N ASP A 109 -14.08 -7.33 2.89
CA ASP A 109 -14.09 -7.52 4.33
C ASP A 109 -14.79 -6.37 5.05
N SER A 110 -16.01 -6.61 5.49
CA SER A 110 -16.82 -5.64 6.25
C SER A 110 -16.18 -5.19 7.57
N ALA A 111 -15.16 -5.89 8.08
CA ALA A 111 -14.42 -5.52 9.27
C ALA A 111 -13.25 -4.55 8.98
N SER A 112 -12.86 -4.36 7.71
CA SER A 112 -11.77 -3.49 7.28
C SER A 112 -12.20 -2.02 7.09
N ARG A 113 -13.14 -1.52 7.90
CA ARG A 113 -13.74 -0.17 7.74
C ARG A 113 -12.81 0.99 8.05
N HIS A 114 -11.75 0.73 8.81
CA HIS A 114 -10.76 1.73 9.21
C HIS A 114 -9.46 1.58 8.42
N LEU A 115 -9.55 1.04 7.20
CA LEU A 115 -8.45 0.90 6.26
C LEU A 115 -8.67 1.81 5.05
N LEU A 116 -7.70 2.67 4.78
CA LEU A 116 -7.61 3.42 3.53
C LEU A 116 -6.41 2.91 2.73
N ILE A 117 -6.64 2.50 1.48
CA ILE A 117 -5.57 2.15 0.55
C ILE A 117 -5.48 3.25 -0.49
N ILE A 118 -4.29 3.83 -0.63
CA ILE A 118 -3.96 4.81 -1.66
C ILE A 118 -3.01 4.11 -2.62
N GLY A 119 -3.34 4.14 -3.91
CA GLY A 119 -2.55 3.54 -4.96
C GLY A 119 -2.18 4.57 -6.02
N SER A 120 -0.91 4.63 -6.43
CA SER A 120 -0.48 5.33 -7.64
C SER A 120 -0.21 4.34 -8.76
N TYR A 121 -0.56 4.73 -9.98
CA TYR A 121 -0.17 4.01 -11.18
C TYR A 121 -0.09 4.96 -12.37
N ARG A 122 0.57 4.49 -13.44
CA ARG A 122 0.72 5.21 -14.70
C ARG A 122 -0.47 4.94 -15.62
N ASP A 123 -1.28 5.96 -15.90
CA ASP A 123 -2.50 5.82 -16.70
C ASP A 123 -2.24 5.39 -18.15
N ASN A 124 -1.04 5.64 -18.68
CA ASN A 124 -0.61 5.23 -20.01
C ASN A 124 -0.09 3.78 -20.11
N GLU A 125 0.21 3.11 -18.99
CA GLU A 125 0.68 1.71 -18.96
C GLU A 125 -0.45 0.71 -18.65
N VAL A 126 -1.62 1.20 -18.24
CA VAL A 126 -2.74 0.37 -17.76
C VAL A 126 -3.90 0.43 -18.76
N THR A 127 -3.92 -0.53 -19.69
CA THR A 127 -5.02 -0.68 -20.66
C THR A 127 -6.32 -1.16 -20.01
N PRO A 128 -7.49 -1.07 -20.66
CA PRO A 128 -8.74 -1.60 -20.10
C PRO A 128 -8.68 -3.10 -19.74
N ALA A 129 -7.88 -3.89 -20.46
CA ALA A 129 -7.69 -5.31 -20.18
C ALA A 129 -6.61 -5.60 -19.12
N HIS A 130 -5.94 -4.56 -18.59
CA HIS A 130 -4.88 -4.73 -17.60
C HIS A 130 -5.45 -5.26 -16.27
N PRO A 131 -4.78 -6.22 -15.59
CA PRO A 131 -5.27 -6.81 -14.34
C PRO A 131 -5.63 -5.78 -13.24
N LEU A 132 -4.89 -4.68 -13.16
CA LEU A 132 -5.19 -3.58 -12.25
C LEU A 132 -6.55 -2.92 -12.56
N ASN A 133 -6.82 -2.56 -13.82
CA ASN A 133 -8.10 -1.94 -14.21
C ASN A 133 -9.28 -2.88 -13.95
N LEU A 134 -9.15 -4.16 -14.34
CA LEU A 134 -10.16 -5.18 -14.05
C LEU A 134 -10.41 -5.30 -12.54
N THR A 135 -9.35 -5.23 -11.74
CA THR A 135 -9.46 -5.24 -10.27
C THR A 135 -10.20 -4.00 -9.77
N ILE A 136 -9.83 -2.80 -10.22
CA ILE A 136 -10.51 -1.55 -9.84
C ILE A 136 -12.01 -1.58 -10.18
N GLU A 137 -12.37 -2.11 -11.35
CA GLU A 137 -13.77 -2.29 -11.74
C GLU A 137 -14.50 -3.28 -10.84
N GLN A 138 -13.87 -4.41 -10.51
CA GLN A 138 -14.43 -5.39 -9.57
C GLN A 138 -14.62 -4.79 -8.16
N LEU A 139 -13.68 -3.97 -7.69
CA LEU A 139 -13.81 -3.24 -6.42
C LEU A 139 -15.04 -2.32 -6.45
N ARG A 140 -15.21 -1.53 -7.51
CA ARG A 140 -16.37 -0.65 -7.69
C ARG A 140 -17.68 -1.44 -7.72
N GLN A 141 -17.73 -2.54 -8.47
CA GLN A 141 -18.91 -3.42 -8.55
C GLN A 141 -19.23 -4.11 -7.22
N GLY A 142 -18.20 -4.43 -6.43
CA GLY A 142 -18.33 -4.98 -5.08
C GLY A 142 -18.79 -3.98 -4.01
N GLY A 143 -19.06 -2.72 -4.38
CA GLY A 143 -19.52 -1.68 -3.47
C GLY A 143 -18.41 -0.94 -2.71
N ALA A 144 -17.14 -1.20 -3.04
CA ALA A 144 -16.03 -0.46 -2.45
C ALA A 144 -16.05 0.99 -2.93
N ARG A 145 -15.79 1.94 -2.01
CA ARG A 145 -15.66 3.35 -2.36
C ARG A 145 -14.29 3.59 -3.01
N VAL A 146 -14.25 3.57 -4.33
CA VAL A 146 -13.05 3.89 -5.11
C VAL A 146 -13.12 5.34 -5.58
N SER A 147 -12.10 6.13 -5.25
CA SER A 147 -11.92 7.49 -5.77
C SER A 147 -10.64 7.54 -6.58
N GLU A 148 -10.68 8.21 -7.73
CA GLU A 148 -9.56 8.31 -8.65
C GLU A 148 -9.18 9.79 -8.79
N LEU A 149 -7.92 10.11 -8.56
CA LEU A 149 -7.36 11.44 -8.73
C LEU A 149 -6.37 11.40 -9.88
N ARG A 150 -6.77 11.95 -11.02
CA ARG A 150 -5.88 12.05 -12.18
C ARG A 150 -4.95 13.25 -12.02
N LEU A 151 -3.65 13.01 -11.98
CA LEU A 151 -2.64 14.05 -11.93
C LEU A 151 -2.26 14.45 -13.36
N SER A 152 -2.46 15.71 -13.70
CA SER A 152 -1.99 16.28 -14.98
C SER A 152 -0.54 16.75 -14.85
N PRO A 153 0.21 16.84 -15.97
CA PRO A 153 1.52 17.49 -15.97
C PRO A 153 1.45 18.90 -15.36
N LEU A 154 2.55 19.32 -14.73
CA LEU A 154 2.67 20.66 -14.14
C LEU A 154 2.46 21.72 -15.21
N SER A 155 1.78 22.81 -14.86
CA SER A 155 1.68 23.99 -15.73
C SER A 155 3.01 24.74 -15.73
N LEU A 156 3.22 25.65 -16.70
CA LEU A 156 4.37 26.54 -16.66
C LEU A 156 4.44 27.32 -15.34
N ALA A 157 3.31 27.79 -14.82
CA ALA A 157 3.26 28.49 -13.54
C ALA A 157 3.75 27.60 -12.37
N HIS A 158 3.32 26.34 -12.31
CA HIS A 158 3.80 25.40 -11.29
C HIS A 158 5.29 25.08 -11.44
N VAL A 159 5.81 25.00 -12.68
CA VAL A 159 7.25 24.83 -12.92
C VAL A 159 8.03 26.07 -12.47
N THR A 160 7.53 27.27 -12.76
CA THR A 160 8.11 28.53 -12.28
C THR A 160 8.16 28.57 -10.76
N GLU A 161 7.06 28.23 -10.08
CA GLU A 161 7.00 28.16 -8.61
C GLU A 161 8.01 27.14 -8.05
N LEU A 162 8.07 25.94 -8.64
CA LEU A 162 9.00 24.90 -8.19
C LEU A 162 10.47 25.33 -8.34
N ILE A 163 10.82 26.03 -9.43
CA ILE A 163 12.17 26.56 -9.64
C ILE A 163 12.46 27.74 -8.71
N ALA A 164 11.50 28.65 -8.53
CA ALA A 164 11.61 29.78 -7.62
C ALA A 164 11.89 29.30 -6.19
N ASP A 165 11.12 28.32 -5.72
CA ASP A 165 11.30 27.71 -4.40
C ASP A 165 12.66 27.01 -4.28
N ALA A 166 13.07 26.24 -5.29
CA ALA A 166 14.34 25.51 -5.29
C ALA A 166 15.58 26.44 -5.30
N LEU A 167 15.47 27.60 -5.94
CA LEU A 167 16.56 28.58 -6.05
C LEU A 167 16.48 29.70 -5.01
N HIS A 168 15.42 29.73 -4.20
CA HIS A 168 15.11 30.83 -3.27
C HIS A 168 15.07 32.21 -3.96
N MET A 169 14.47 32.27 -5.15
CA MET A 169 14.33 33.46 -5.98
C MET A 169 12.86 33.76 -6.24
N SER A 170 12.54 34.96 -6.69
CA SER A 170 11.17 35.30 -7.10
C SER A 170 10.79 34.68 -8.45
N ALA A 171 9.50 34.52 -8.69
CA ALA A 171 8.97 33.99 -9.96
C ALA A 171 9.45 34.79 -11.19
N ASP A 172 9.58 36.12 -11.06
CA ASP A 172 10.06 37.00 -12.12
C ASP A 172 11.54 36.74 -12.46
N GLU A 173 12.37 36.50 -11.45
CA GLU A 173 13.80 36.23 -11.66
C GLU A 173 14.05 34.88 -12.34
N VAL A 174 13.20 33.88 -12.10
CA VAL A 174 13.34 32.53 -12.67
C VAL A 174 12.54 32.31 -13.95
N ALA A 175 11.71 33.27 -14.38
CA ALA A 175 10.82 33.10 -15.54
C ALA A 175 11.58 32.67 -16.81
N THR A 176 12.74 33.29 -17.06
CA THR A 176 13.60 32.99 -18.22
C THR A 176 14.23 31.59 -18.18
N LEU A 177 14.34 31.00 -16.99
CA LEU A 177 14.77 29.61 -16.79
C LEU A 177 13.59 28.64 -16.83
N ALA A 178 12.43 29.03 -16.32
CA ALA A 178 11.24 28.18 -16.25
C ALA A 178 10.71 27.81 -17.63
N GLU A 179 10.70 28.73 -18.59
CA GLU A 179 10.25 28.48 -19.97
C GLU A 179 11.01 27.33 -20.67
N PRO A 180 12.35 27.35 -20.78
CA PRO A 180 13.09 26.26 -21.43
C PRO A 180 12.99 24.93 -20.67
N VAL A 181 12.92 24.98 -19.32
CA VAL A 181 12.69 23.77 -18.51
C VAL A 181 11.33 23.17 -18.84
N PHE A 182 10.26 23.96 -18.78
CA PHE A 182 8.92 23.51 -19.12
C PHE A 182 8.83 23.00 -20.58
N ALA A 183 9.47 23.68 -21.54
CA ALA A 183 9.48 23.22 -22.93
C ALA A 183 10.13 21.85 -23.10
N ARG A 184 11.16 21.53 -22.30
CA ARG A 184 11.86 20.25 -22.32
C ARG A 184 11.10 19.15 -21.58
N THR A 185 10.58 19.45 -20.39
CA THR A 185 9.92 18.44 -19.53
C THR A 185 8.44 18.26 -19.84
N ARG A 186 7.82 19.25 -20.50
CA ARG A 186 6.37 19.37 -20.71
C ARG A 186 5.58 19.25 -19.40
N GLY A 187 6.16 19.74 -18.31
CA GLY A 187 5.56 19.67 -16.98
C GLY A 187 5.71 18.31 -16.28
N ASN A 188 6.51 17.39 -16.81
CA ASN A 188 6.90 16.19 -16.05
C ASN A 188 7.93 16.57 -14.97
N PRO A 189 7.65 16.35 -13.67
CA PRO A 189 8.57 16.71 -12.59
C PRO A 189 9.75 15.73 -12.39
N PHE A 190 9.84 14.64 -13.15
CA PHE A 190 10.89 13.61 -13.06
C PHE A 190 11.82 13.59 -14.28
#